data_AF-A0A4R8MBB0-F1
#
_entry.id   AF-A0A4R8MBB0-F1
#
_cell.length_a   1.000
_cell.length_b   1.000
_cell.length_c   1.000
_cell.angle_alpha   90.00
_cell.angle_beta   90.00
_cell.angle_gamma   90.00
#
_symmetry.space_group_name_H-M   'P 1'
#
loop_
_entity.id
_entity.type
_entity.pdbx_description
1 polymer ?
#
loop_
_entity_poly.entity_id
_entity_poly.type
_entity_poly.pdbx_seq_one_letter_code
_entity_poly.pdbx_strand_id
1 'polypeptide(L)'
;MIRIKYFILAFICLLLTGCKTEAAHEFPLEKRYWDTSDYDKAILELRFGYKDDEKKPTFDNPEQMLIVEKLTDEGNFKIVLKDEELGMKHRNRVATNFFNHWKDMNQIYQATDRKDKYVYDIEMLAVWQFGLGLQLDYFKLGNEEIIESADDPNSIRVKNSVNLNKKTLISNYTIYLDEVNNEDAFTEAGKSKFAKGIDVYFSQLIQLYPDANYSGVKNKAELMLKKSDHEKIKLSLVKLIELIDSKKKDV
;
A
#
# COMPACT_ATOMS: atom_id res chain seq x y z
N MET A 1 58.14 -24.39 15.70
CA MET A 1 57.03 -23.72 16.42
C MET A 1 56.87 -22.22 16.13
N ILE A 2 57.92 -21.49 15.73
CA ILE A 2 57.82 -20.04 15.46
C ILE A 2 57.01 -19.72 14.19
N ARG A 3 57.05 -20.58 13.16
CA ARG A 3 56.33 -20.35 11.88
C ARG A 3 54.81 -20.49 11.96
N ILE A 4 54.27 -21.30 12.88
CA ILE A 4 52.81 -21.47 13.07
C ILE A 4 52.20 -20.25 13.78
N LYS A 5 52.95 -19.59 14.67
CA LYS A 5 52.49 -18.39 15.38
C LYS A 5 52.18 -17.22 14.44
N TYR A 6 52.96 -17.05 13.37
CA TYR A 6 52.72 -15.99 12.39
C TYR A 6 51.52 -16.27 11.48
N PHE A 7 51.24 -17.53 11.16
CA PHE A 7 50.04 -17.91 10.41
C PHE A 7 48.76 -17.67 11.19
N ILE A 8 48.75 -17.97 12.49
CA ILE A 8 47.59 -17.71 13.37
C ILE A 8 47.38 -16.20 13.54
N LEU A 9 48.45 -15.42 13.69
CA LEU A 9 48.36 -13.96 13.79
C LEU A 9 47.84 -13.32 12.50
N ALA A 10 48.27 -13.80 11.32
CA ALA A 10 47.75 -13.34 10.03
C ALA A 10 46.27 -13.70 9.84
N PHE A 11 45.84 -14.87 10.31
CA PHE A 11 44.44 -15.30 10.25
C PHE A 11 43.54 -14.49 11.20
N ILE A 12 44.04 -14.11 12.39
CA ILE A 12 43.33 -13.21 13.32
C ILE A 12 43.25 -11.80 12.74
N CYS A 13 44.30 -11.29 12.10
CA CYS A 13 44.25 -9.99 11.42
C CYS A 13 43.24 -9.98 10.26
N LEU A 14 43.12 -11.07 9.49
CA LEU A 14 42.12 -11.21 8.42
C LEU A 14 40.68 -11.26 8.96
N LEU A 15 40.46 -11.85 10.14
CA LEU A 15 39.15 -11.85 10.81
C LEU A 15 38.78 -10.47 11.40
N LEU A 16 39.77 -9.65 11.76
CA LEU A 16 39.58 -8.30 12.29
C LEU A 16 39.48 -7.21 11.21
N THR A 17 39.96 -7.48 9.98
CA THR A 17 39.76 -6.61 8.80
C THR A 17 38.49 -6.95 8.03
N GLY A 18 37.65 -7.86 8.53
CA GLY A 18 36.27 -7.93 8.10
C GLY A 18 35.59 -6.61 8.47
N CYS A 19 35.67 -5.62 7.58
CA CYS A 19 34.88 -4.41 7.66
C CYS A 19 33.43 -4.82 7.89
N LYS A 20 32.96 -4.70 9.14
CA LYS A 20 31.57 -4.36 9.36
C LYS A 20 31.43 -2.96 8.79
N THR A 21 31.16 -2.85 7.50
CA THR A 21 30.40 -1.70 7.03
C THR A 21 29.11 -1.74 7.83
N GLU A 22 28.98 -0.85 8.82
CA GLU A 22 27.66 -0.53 9.37
C GLU A 22 26.75 -0.34 8.15
N ALA A 23 25.65 -1.09 8.10
CA ALA A 23 24.72 -0.95 7.00
C ALA A 23 24.29 0.52 6.98
N ALA A 24 24.48 1.21 5.86
CA ALA A 24 24.22 2.65 5.77
C ALA A 24 22.77 3.00 6.15
N HIS A 25 21.86 2.03 6.02
CA HIS A 25 20.46 2.11 6.43
C HIS A 25 20.11 0.88 7.28
N GLU A 26 19.55 1.11 8.46
CA GLU A 26 19.08 0.05 9.35
C GLU A 26 17.55 -0.02 9.39
N PHE A 27 17.00 -1.15 8.92
CA PHE A 27 15.57 -1.45 9.00
C PHE A 27 15.33 -2.66 9.91
N PRO A 28 14.23 -2.71 10.69
CA PRO A 28 13.93 -3.82 11.60
C PRO A 28 13.37 -5.05 10.85
N LEU A 29 14.15 -5.60 9.91
CA LEU A 29 13.72 -6.67 8.99
C LEU A 29 13.44 -8.00 9.70
N GLU A 30 14.10 -8.25 10.83
CA GLU A 30 13.90 -9.43 11.67
C GLU A 30 12.50 -9.47 12.32
N LYS A 31 11.82 -8.32 12.43
CA LYS A 31 10.49 -8.26 13.03
C LYS A 31 9.46 -8.84 12.06
N ARG A 32 8.64 -9.77 12.55
CA ARG A 32 7.60 -10.42 11.72
C ARG A 32 6.61 -9.41 11.13
N TYR A 33 6.10 -8.48 11.94
CA TYR A 33 5.19 -7.41 11.53
C TYR A 33 5.73 -6.08 12.02
N TRP A 34 5.78 -5.09 11.14
CA TRP A 34 6.11 -3.71 11.47
C TRP A 34 4.89 -3.04 12.09
N ASP A 35 5.09 -2.40 13.24
CA ASP A 35 4.07 -1.58 13.88
C ASP A 35 4.20 -0.11 13.44
N THR A 36 3.35 0.76 14.00
CA THR A 36 3.34 2.17 13.62
C THR A 36 4.68 2.86 13.88
N SER A 37 5.39 2.51 14.96
CA SER A 37 6.70 3.11 15.26
C SER A 37 7.79 2.63 14.30
N ASP A 38 7.70 1.40 13.80
CA ASP A 38 8.61 0.92 12.76
C ASP A 38 8.39 1.68 11.45
N TYR A 39 7.12 1.93 11.08
CA TYR A 39 6.78 2.74 9.91
C TYR A 39 7.28 4.19 10.04
N ASP A 40 7.13 4.82 11.21
CA ASP A 40 7.66 6.16 11.46
C ASP A 40 9.16 6.25 11.11
N LYS A 41 9.95 5.29 11.63
CA LYS A 41 11.40 5.22 11.41
C LYS A 41 11.73 4.91 9.95
N ALA A 42 11.07 3.90 9.38
CA ALA A 42 11.33 3.49 8.01
C ALA A 42 11.00 4.60 7.01
N ILE A 43 9.89 5.32 7.20
CA ILE A 43 9.50 6.45 6.35
C ILE A 43 10.50 7.59 6.49
N LEU A 44 10.91 7.94 7.72
CA LEU A 44 11.91 8.98 7.95
C LEU A 44 13.22 8.64 7.23
N GLU A 45 13.69 7.40 7.37
CA GLU A 45 14.89 6.90 6.72
C GLU A 45 14.78 6.95 5.20
N LEU A 46 13.68 6.44 4.63
CA LEU A 46 13.46 6.46 3.18
C LEU A 46 13.35 7.87 2.60
N ARG A 47 12.84 8.83 3.38
CA ARG A 47 12.72 10.23 2.94
C ARG A 47 14.03 11.01 3.04
N PHE A 48 14.82 10.79 4.09
CA PHE A 48 15.92 11.70 4.44
C PHE A 48 17.27 11.02 4.69
N GLY A 49 17.31 9.70 4.84
CA GLY A 49 18.53 8.93 5.09
C GLY A 49 19.33 8.63 3.83
N TYR A 50 18.66 8.55 2.67
CA TYR A 50 19.28 8.30 1.37
C TYR A 50 19.85 9.59 0.77
N LYS A 51 21.05 9.52 0.20
CA LYS A 51 21.63 10.64 -0.56
C LYS A 51 20.85 10.91 -1.85
N ASP A 52 20.99 12.12 -2.40
CA ASP A 52 20.27 12.52 -3.62
C ASP A 52 20.55 11.62 -4.83
N ASP A 53 21.76 11.07 -4.94
CA ASP A 53 22.19 10.17 -5.99
C ASP A 53 22.04 8.68 -5.62
N GLU A 54 21.63 8.39 -4.39
CA GLU A 54 21.46 7.04 -3.89
C GLU A 54 20.07 6.49 -4.22
N LYS A 55 20.03 5.30 -4.80
CA LYS A 55 18.75 4.63 -5.11
C LYS A 55 18.09 4.14 -3.83
N LYS A 56 16.80 4.45 -3.70
CA LYS A 56 15.92 3.87 -2.68
C LYS A 56 15.72 2.37 -2.94
N PRO A 57 15.28 1.60 -1.92
CA PRO A 57 14.96 0.19 -2.05
C PRO A 57 13.93 -0.09 -3.14
N THR A 58 14.14 -1.19 -3.86
CA THR A 58 13.28 -1.64 -4.97
C THR A 58 13.08 -3.14 -4.94
N PHE A 59 12.01 -3.62 -5.59
CA PHE A 59 11.74 -5.05 -5.73
C PHE A 59 12.74 -5.78 -6.63
N ASP A 60 13.41 -5.06 -7.54
CA ASP A 60 14.41 -5.63 -8.44
C ASP A 60 15.82 -5.71 -7.83
N ASN A 61 16.04 -5.10 -6.65
CA ASN A 61 17.28 -5.22 -5.90
C ASN A 61 17.15 -6.30 -4.81
N PRO A 62 17.72 -7.51 -4.98
CA PRO A 62 17.54 -8.61 -4.04
C PRO A 62 18.01 -8.31 -2.61
N GLU A 63 18.99 -7.43 -2.44
CA GLU A 63 19.53 -7.08 -1.12
C GLU A 63 18.61 -6.16 -0.33
N GLN A 64 17.81 -5.35 -1.02
CA GLN A 64 16.94 -4.32 -0.42
C GLN A 64 15.45 -4.61 -0.61
N MET A 65 15.08 -5.59 -1.43
CA MET A 65 13.70 -5.98 -1.74
C MET A 65 12.86 -6.22 -0.49
N LEU A 66 13.44 -6.86 0.54
CA LEU A 66 12.74 -7.16 1.78
C LEU A 66 12.24 -5.89 2.51
N ILE A 67 12.90 -4.74 2.32
CA ILE A 67 12.47 -3.46 2.89
C ILE A 67 11.14 -3.04 2.24
N VAL A 68 11.02 -3.13 0.92
CA VAL A 68 9.79 -2.77 0.20
C VAL A 68 8.68 -3.76 0.48
N GLU A 69 9.00 -5.06 0.55
CA GLU A 69 8.06 -6.10 0.94
C GLU A 69 7.49 -5.82 2.34
N LYS A 70 8.34 -5.50 3.32
CA LYS A 70 7.90 -5.14 4.67
C LYS A 70 7.09 -3.86 4.71
N LEU A 71 7.52 -2.84 3.98
CA LEU A 71 6.84 -1.54 3.91
C LEU A 71 5.43 -1.66 3.28
N THR A 72 5.20 -2.65 2.42
CA THR A 72 3.94 -2.84 1.69
C THR A 72 3.18 -4.10 2.10
N ASP A 73 3.59 -4.77 3.18
CA ASP A 73 2.89 -5.94 3.72
C ASP A 73 1.64 -5.52 4.50
N GLU A 74 0.47 -5.85 3.95
CA GLU A 74 -0.83 -5.59 4.59
C GLU A 74 -1.00 -6.34 5.93
N GLY A 75 -0.24 -7.41 6.15
CA GLY A 75 -0.20 -8.14 7.43
C GLY A 75 0.14 -7.24 8.62
N ASN A 76 0.94 -6.19 8.38
CA ASN A 76 1.37 -5.24 9.41
C ASN A 76 0.20 -4.53 10.09
N PHE A 77 -0.80 -4.08 9.32
CA PHE A 77 -1.99 -3.48 9.90
C PHE A 77 -3.06 -4.53 10.20
N LYS A 78 -3.21 -5.56 9.36
CA LYS A 78 -4.28 -6.56 9.52
C LYS A 78 -4.21 -7.30 10.84
N ILE A 79 -3.02 -7.58 11.36
CA ILE A 79 -2.87 -8.30 12.62
C ILE A 79 -3.47 -7.54 13.81
N VAL A 80 -3.48 -6.21 13.77
CA VAL A 80 -4.10 -5.40 14.83
C VAL A 80 -5.57 -5.10 14.50
N LEU A 81 -5.85 -4.70 13.25
CA LEU A 81 -7.18 -4.22 12.86
C LEU A 81 -8.24 -5.34 12.90
N LYS A 82 -7.83 -6.59 12.67
CA LYS A 82 -8.71 -7.77 12.64
C LYS A 82 -8.70 -8.60 13.92
N ASP A 83 -7.97 -8.16 14.95
CA ASP A 83 -7.94 -8.84 16.24
C ASP A 83 -9.12 -8.37 17.11
N GLU A 84 -10.17 -9.18 17.18
CA GLU A 84 -11.38 -8.88 17.94
C GLU A 84 -11.16 -8.87 19.47
N GLU A 85 -10.06 -9.45 19.96
CA GLU A 85 -9.67 -9.39 21.38
C GLU A 85 -9.14 -7.99 21.76
N LEU A 86 -8.74 -7.18 20.77
CA LEU A 86 -8.33 -5.79 20.98
C LEU A 86 -9.53 -4.84 20.98
N GLY A 87 -9.54 -3.91 21.94
CA GLY A 87 -10.59 -2.90 22.05
C GLY A 87 -10.71 -2.02 20.79
N MET A 88 -11.95 -1.73 20.38
CA MET A 88 -12.29 -0.93 19.18
C MET A 88 -11.49 0.38 19.10
N LYS A 89 -11.44 1.15 20.20
CA LYS A 89 -10.68 2.41 20.28
C LYS A 89 -9.19 2.24 19.99
N HIS A 90 -8.58 1.14 20.45
CA HIS A 90 -7.17 0.86 20.17
C HIS A 90 -6.96 0.54 18.70
N ARG A 91 -7.80 -0.33 18.13
CA ARG A 91 -7.73 -0.70 16.71
C ARG A 91 -7.92 0.52 15.80
N ASN A 92 -8.89 1.40 16.10
CA ASN A 92 -9.11 2.62 15.32
C ASN A 92 -7.92 3.58 15.40
N ARG A 93 -7.32 3.76 16.58
CA ARG A 93 -6.11 4.58 16.73
C ARG A 93 -4.95 4.03 15.88
N VAL A 94 -4.72 2.72 15.90
CA VAL A 94 -3.67 2.10 15.09
C VAL A 94 -3.97 2.25 13.60
N ALA A 95 -5.22 2.05 13.19
CA ALA A 95 -5.65 2.23 11.81
C ALA A 95 -5.44 3.69 11.33
N THR A 96 -5.75 4.69 12.15
CA THR A 96 -5.48 6.11 11.86
C THR A 96 -3.99 6.38 11.67
N ASN A 97 -3.13 5.81 12.52
CA ASN A 97 -1.68 5.99 12.41
C ASN A 97 -1.14 5.39 11.11
N PHE A 98 -1.53 4.16 10.78
CA PHE A 98 -1.18 3.56 9.49
C PHE A 98 -1.70 4.38 8.31
N PHE A 99 -2.90 4.95 8.42
CA PHE A 99 -3.46 5.78 7.35
C PHE A 99 -2.67 7.06 7.14
N ASN A 100 -2.15 7.66 8.21
CA ASN A 100 -1.25 8.81 8.12
C ASN A 100 0.10 8.42 7.51
N HIS A 101 0.69 7.30 7.94
CA HIS A 101 1.94 6.80 7.37
C HIS A 101 1.82 6.47 5.88
N TRP A 102 0.71 5.86 5.45
CA TRP A 102 0.47 5.61 4.03
C TRP A 102 0.48 6.91 3.19
N LYS A 103 -0.07 8.02 3.71
CA LYS A 103 0.00 9.31 3.02
C LYS A 103 1.44 9.78 2.85
N ASP A 104 2.29 9.59 3.86
CA ASP A 104 3.70 9.92 3.78
C ASP A 104 4.46 9.00 2.82
N MET A 105 4.12 7.70 2.82
CA MET A 105 4.72 6.71 1.92
C MET A 105 4.48 7.04 0.45
N ASN A 106 3.30 7.55 0.11
CA ASN A 106 2.98 7.92 -1.27
C ASN A 106 4.00 8.91 -1.84
N GLN A 107 4.63 9.77 -1.03
CA GLN A 107 5.61 10.74 -1.49
C GLN A 107 7.00 10.14 -1.80
N ILE A 108 7.28 8.92 -1.33
CA ILE A 108 8.64 8.33 -1.39
C ILE A 108 9.00 7.88 -2.81
N TYR A 109 8.07 7.25 -3.52
CA TYR A 109 8.32 6.56 -4.79
C TYR A 109 7.68 7.26 -6.01
N GLN A 110 7.20 8.50 -5.86
CA GLN A 110 6.54 9.27 -6.93
C GLN A 110 7.49 9.94 -7.93
N ALA A 111 8.81 9.83 -7.74
CA ALA A 111 9.78 10.49 -8.60
C ALA A 111 9.68 10.03 -10.06
N THR A 112 9.80 10.99 -10.99
CA THR A 112 9.89 10.74 -12.43
C THR A 112 11.27 11.13 -12.97
N ASP A 113 11.68 10.48 -14.06
CA ASP A 113 12.88 10.82 -14.80
C ASP A 113 12.66 11.97 -15.79
N ARG A 114 13.69 12.36 -16.53
CA ARG A 114 13.61 13.45 -17.54
C ARG A 114 12.72 13.13 -18.75
N LYS A 115 12.20 11.90 -18.85
CA LYS A 115 11.28 11.44 -19.88
C LYS A 115 9.87 11.22 -19.32
N ASP A 116 9.60 11.79 -18.15
CA ASP A 116 8.34 11.65 -17.42
C ASP A 116 7.97 10.18 -17.14
N LYS A 117 8.96 9.30 -17.00
CA LYS A 117 8.75 7.91 -16.56
C LYS A 117 8.95 7.81 -15.06
N TYR A 118 8.10 7.07 -14.38
CA TYR A 118 8.28 6.80 -12.96
C TYR A 118 9.59 6.02 -12.75
N VAL A 119 10.40 6.48 -11.81
CA VAL A 119 11.67 5.82 -11.44
C VAL A 119 11.40 4.52 -10.68
N TYR A 120 10.30 4.48 -9.93
CA TYR A 120 9.94 3.42 -8.99
C TYR A 120 8.47 3.00 -9.17
N ASP A 121 8.05 2.76 -10.42
CA ASP A 121 6.64 2.49 -10.73
C ASP A 121 6.05 1.30 -9.95
N ILE A 122 6.81 0.21 -9.81
CA ILE A 122 6.37 -0.98 -9.09
C ILE A 122 6.18 -0.69 -7.59
N GLU A 123 7.14 -0.02 -6.97
CA GLU A 123 7.11 0.35 -5.54
C GLU A 123 5.99 1.33 -5.26
N MET A 124 5.86 2.36 -6.10
CA MET A 124 4.80 3.37 -6.02
C MET A 124 3.42 2.72 -6.13
N LEU A 125 3.23 1.79 -7.08
CA LEU A 125 1.99 1.01 -7.17
C LEU A 125 1.77 0.07 -5.98
N ALA A 126 2.84 -0.46 -5.37
CA ALA A 126 2.72 -1.30 -4.17
C ALA A 126 2.25 -0.48 -2.97
N VAL A 127 2.78 0.73 -2.80
CA VAL A 127 2.34 1.68 -1.77
C VAL A 127 0.87 2.09 -1.97
N TRP A 128 0.46 2.36 -3.22
CA TRP A 128 -0.96 2.60 -3.52
C TRP A 128 -1.85 1.41 -3.14
N GLN A 129 -1.44 0.20 -3.52
CA GLN A 129 -2.19 -1.03 -3.26
C GLN A 129 -2.31 -1.33 -1.77
N PHE A 130 -1.22 -1.18 -1.01
CA PHE A 130 -1.24 -1.22 0.46
C PHE A 130 -2.28 -0.24 1.03
N GLY A 131 -2.32 0.99 0.51
CA GLY A 131 -3.29 2.01 0.90
C GLY A 131 -4.73 1.68 0.57
N LEU A 132 -5.00 1.05 -0.58
CA LEU A 132 -6.34 0.57 -0.93
C LEU A 132 -6.81 -0.50 0.07
N GLY A 133 -5.95 -1.48 0.36
CA GLY A 133 -6.22 -2.51 1.38
C GLY A 133 -6.48 -1.91 2.77
N LEU A 134 -5.63 -0.98 3.20
CA LEU A 134 -5.76 -0.29 4.48
C LEU A 134 -7.06 0.51 4.57
N GLN A 135 -7.45 1.20 3.50
CA GLN A 135 -8.69 1.97 3.48
C GLN A 135 -9.93 1.11 3.69
N LEU A 136 -9.97 -0.12 3.15
CA LEU A 136 -11.08 -1.04 3.40
C LEU A 136 -11.25 -1.34 4.89
N ASP A 137 -10.17 -1.77 5.55
CA ASP A 137 -10.20 -2.16 6.96
C ASP A 137 -10.42 -0.91 7.85
N TYR A 138 -9.80 0.24 7.52
CA TYR A 138 -9.95 1.51 8.24
C TYR A 138 -11.40 2.03 8.22
N PHE A 139 -12.02 2.13 7.05
CA PHE A 139 -13.39 2.64 6.94
C PHE A 139 -14.41 1.65 7.51
N LYS A 140 -14.18 0.35 7.38
CA LYS A 140 -15.01 -0.68 8.01
C LYS A 140 -15.02 -0.51 9.52
N LEU A 141 -13.84 -0.46 10.14
CA LEU A 141 -13.69 -0.34 11.58
C LEU A 141 -14.27 0.97 12.14
N GLY A 142 -14.06 2.09 11.43
CA GLY A 142 -14.66 3.37 11.81
C GLY A 142 -16.20 3.35 11.74
N ASN A 143 -16.78 2.65 10.75
CA ASN A 143 -18.22 2.49 10.67
C ASN A 143 -18.78 1.58 11.77
N GLU A 144 -18.05 0.52 12.14
CA GLU A 144 -18.40 -0.36 13.27
C GLU A 144 -18.40 0.41 14.59
N GLU A 145 -17.37 1.23 14.86
CA GLU A 145 -17.33 2.06 16.06
C GLU A 145 -18.50 3.06 16.15
N ILE A 146 -18.86 3.70 15.02
CA ILE A 146 -20.01 4.61 14.95
C ILE A 146 -21.31 3.87 15.31
N ILE A 147 -21.47 2.64 14.84
CA ILE A 147 -22.66 1.81 15.08
C ILE A 147 -22.70 1.34 16.54
N GLU A 148 -21.61 0.78 17.05
CA GLU A 148 -21.52 0.22 18.40
C GLU A 148 -21.62 1.28 19.49
N SER A 149 -21.16 2.50 19.22
CA SER A 149 -21.17 3.60 20.18
C SER A 149 -22.48 4.42 20.18
N ALA A 150 -23.45 4.08 19.32
CA ALA A 150 -24.69 4.84 19.18
C ALA A 150 -25.82 4.31 20.07
N ASP A 151 -26.56 5.23 20.70
CA ASP A 151 -27.77 4.89 21.47
C ASP A 151 -28.84 4.19 20.60
N ASP A 152 -29.01 4.64 19.35
CA ASP A 152 -29.84 4.00 18.33
C ASP A 152 -29.04 3.82 17.02
N PRO A 153 -28.50 2.61 16.77
CA PRO A 153 -27.82 2.24 15.54
C PRO A 153 -28.65 2.41 14.27
N ASN A 154 -29.98 2.36 14.39
CA ASN A 154 -30.90 2.44 13.26
C ASN A 154 -31.37 3.86 12.95
N SER A 155 -30.97 4.83 13.76
CA SER A 155 -31.31 6.24 13.58
C SER A 155 -30.82 6.74 12.22
N ILE A 156 -31.58 7.68 11.66
CA ILE A 156 -31.24 8.32 10.38
C ILE A 156 -29.84 8.96 10.44
N ARG A 157 -29.47 9.53 11.58
CA ARG A 157 -28.16 10.15 11.81
C ARG A 157 -27.01 9.15 11.67
N VAL A 158 -27.11 7.98 12.31
CA VAL A 158 -26.08 6.93 12.26
C VAL A 158 -25.97 6.38 10.84
N LYS A 159 -27.10 6.02 10.22
CA LYS A 159 -27.15 5.54 8.84
C LYS A 159 -26.53 6.53 7.85
N ASN A 160 -26.83 7.82 8.00
CA ASN A 160 -26.26 8.87 7.15
C ASN A 160 -24.74 8.98 7.32
N SER A 161 -24.23 8.91 8.55
CA SER A 161 -22.79 8.99 8.83
C SER A 161 -22.04 7.81 8.19
N VAL A 162 -22.54 6.59 8.39
CA VAL A 162 -21.98 5.38 7.75
C VAL A 162 -22.04 5.47 6.23
N ASN A 163 -23.15 5.95 5.66
CA ASN A 163 -23.29 6.09 4.22
C ASN A 163 -22.37 7.17 3.62
N LEU A 164 -22.10 8.26 4.36
CA LEU A 164 -21.12 9.26 3.95
C LEU A 164 -19.71 8.66 3.92
N ASN A 165 -19.32 7.92 4.96
CA ASN A 165 -18.03 7.22 5.02
C ASN A 165 -17.85 6.24 3.85
N LYS A 166 -18.87 5.43 3.54
CA LYS A 166 -18.86 4.52 2.38
C LYS A 166 -18.66 5.30 1.07
N LYS A 167 -19.37 6.41 0.88
CA LYS A 167 -19.21 7.27 -0.31
C LYS A 167 -17.80 7.84 -0.42
N THR A 168 -17.22 8.30 0.70
CA THR A 168 -15.84 8.80 0.74
C THR A 168 -14.85 7.72 0.34
N LEU A 169 -14.94 6.51 0.92
CA LEU A 169 -14.09 5.38 0.54
C LEU A 169 -14.19 5.07 -0.96
N ILE A 170 -15.42 4.95 -1.49
CA ILE A 170 -15.66 4.67 -2.91
C ILE A 170 -15.07 5.79 -3.79
N SER A 171 -15.19 7.05 -3.36
CA SER A 171 -14.60 8.18 -4.07
C SER A 171 -13.07 8.10 -4.08
N ASN A 172 -12.43 7.76 -2.96
CA ASN A 172 -10.97 7.65 -2.90
C ASN A 172 -10.43 6.59 -3.87
N TYR A 173 -11.15 5.50 -4.07
CA TYR A 173 -10.78 4.46 -5.04
C TYR A 173 -10.72 5.00 -6.47
N THR A 174 -11.56 5.99 -6.83
CA THR A 174 -11.52 6.58 -8.18
C THR A 174 -10.21 7.30 -8.49
N ILE A 175 -9.46 7.73 -7.46
CA ILE A 175 -8.14 8.35 -7.61
C ILE A 175 -7.15 7.33 -8.17
N TYR A 176 -7.21 6.07 -7.76
CA TYR A 176 -6.34 5.03 -8.31
C TYR A 176 -6.60 4.84 -9.83
N LEU A 177 -7.85 4.96 -10.28
CA LEU A 177 -8.15 4.88 -11.72
C LEU A 177 -7.57 6.07 -12.51
N ASP A 178 -7.27 7.20 -11.87
CA ASP A 178 -6.64 8.35 -12.56
C ASP A 178 -5.22 8.07 -13.04
N GLU A 179 -4.54 7.05 -12.51
CA GLU A 179 -3.22 6.65 -12.99
C GLU A 179 -3.23 6.12 -14.43
N VAL A 180 -4.40 5.81 -15.02
CA VAL A 180 -4.52 5.55 -16.46
C VAL A 180 -4.08 6.77 -17.28
N ASN A 181 -4.27 7.99 -16.78
CA ASN A 181 -3.77 9.19 -17.48
C ASN A 181 -2.23 9.24 -17.53
N ASN A 182 -1.55 8.50 -16.64
CA ASN A 182 -0.10 8.38 -16.56
C ASN A 182 0.39 7.02 -17.07
N GLU A 183 -0.43 6.29 -17.85
CA GLU A 183 -0.12 4.93 -18.28
C GLU A 183 1.24 4.82 -18.99
N ASP A 184 1.58 5.82 -19.81
CA ASP A 184 2.87 5.87 -20.50
C ASP A 184 4.04 6.00 -19.54
N ALA A 185 3.86 6.59 -18.36
CA ALA A 185 4.93 6.73 -17.36
C ALA A 185 5.34 5.38 -16.74
N PHE A 186 4.55 4.33 -16.93
CA PHE A 186 4.82 2.99 -16.39
C PHE A 186 5.63 2.11 -17.34
N THR A 187 6.42 1.23 -16.75
CA THR A 187 6.93 0.04 -17.42
C THR A 187 5.80 -0.97 -17.68
N GLU A 188 6.03 -1.96 -18.53
CA GLU A 188 5.05 -3.04 -18.77
C GLU A 188 4.73 -3.86 -17.51
N ALA A 189 5.70 -4.00 -16.60
CA ALA A 189 5.50 -4.59 -15.29
C ALA A 189 4.61 -3.68 -14.42
N GLY A 190 4.84 -2.35 -14.45
CA GLY A 190 4.01 -1.35 -13.79
C GLY A 190 2.56 -1.40 -14.25
N LYS A 191 2.33 -1.36 -15.57
CA LYS A 191 0.98 -1.49 -16.15
C LYS A 191 0.28 -2.78 -15.72
N SER A 192 1.01 -3.89 -15.68
CA SER A 192 0.49 -5.19 -15.22
C SER A 192 0.13 -5.18 -13.73
N LYS A 193 0.97 -4.57 -12.88
CA LYS A 193 0.69 -4.41 -11.45
C LYS A 193 -0.47 -3.47 -11.20
N PHE A 194 -0.56 -2.38 -11.96
CA PHE A 194 -1.65 -1.42 -11.89
C PHE A 194 -3.00 -2.09 -12.17
N ALA A 195 -3.10 -2.82 -13.29
CA ALA A 195 -4.27 -3.60 -13.68
C ALA A 195 -4.67 -4.62 -12.60
N LYS A 196 -3.70 -5.34 -12.02
CA LYS A 196 -3.95 -6.27 -10.90
C LYS A 196 -4.54 -5.56 -9.68
N GLY A 197 -4.10 -4.34 -9.38
CA GLY A 197 -4.68 -3.54 -8.32
C GLY A 197 -6.16 -3.20 -8.56
N ILE A 198 -6.53 -2.91 -9.82
CA ILE A 198 -7.94 -2.71 -10.19
C ILE A 198 -8.74 -4.00 -9.90
N ASP A 199 -8.29 -5.14 -10.44
CA ASP A 199 -8.98 -6.43 -10.30
C ASP A 199 -9.18 -6.83 -8.83
N VAL A 200 -8.15 -6.66 -8.00
CA VAL A 200 -8.18 -7.11 -6.60
C VAL A 200 -8.98 -6.15 -5.71
N TYR A 201 -8.58 -4.89 -5.65
CA TYR A 201 -9.08 -4.01 -4.60
C TYR A 201 -10.49 -3.50 -4.87
N PHE A 202 -10.86 -3.28 -6.14
CA PHE A 202 -12.25 -2.89 -6.44
C PHE A 202 -13.21 -4.05 -6.23
N SER A 203 -12.79 -5.29 -6.52
CA SER A 203 -13.59 -6.48 -6.19
C SER A 203 -13.82 -6.59 -4.68
N GLN A 204 -12.78 -6.38 -3.87
CA GLN A 204 -12.90 -6.36 -2.42
C GLN A 204 -13.81 -5.23 -1.91
N LEU A 205 -13.71 -4.03 -2.48
CA LEU A 205 -14.58 -2.90 -2.15
C LEU A 205 -16.05 -3.23 -2.41
N ILE A 206 -16.35 -3.76 -3.61
CA ILE A 206 -17.71 -4.13 -4.02
C ILE A 206 -18.24 -5.28 -3.17
N GLN A 207 -17.40 -6.26 -2.82
CA GLN A 207 -17.78 -7.34 -1.92
C GLN A 207 -18.09 -6.83 -0.50
N LEU A 208 -17.32 -5.86 0.00
CA LEU A 208 -17.53 -5.28 1.33
C LEU A 208 -18.82 -4.45 1.40
N TYR A 209 -19.14 -3.72 0.33
CA TYR A 209 -20.33 -2.86 0.26
C TYR A 209 -21.13 -3.10 -1.04
N PRO A 210 -21.82 -4.25 -1.17
CA PRO A 210 -22.49 -4.64 -2.41
C PRO A 210 -23.63 -3.68 -2.80
N ASP A 211 -24.34 -3.12 -1.83
CA ASP A 211 -25.51 -2.26 -2.04
C ASP A 211 -25.14 -0.77 -2.24
N ALA A 212 -23.84 -0.44 -2.28
CA ALA A 212 -23.42 0.93 -2.45
C ALA A 212 -23.58 1.43 -3.89
N ASN A 213 -23.68 2.75 -4.05
CA ASN A 213 -23.79 3.34 -5.39
C ASN A 213 -22.40 3.49 -6.05
N TYR A 214 -22.11 2.60 -6.99
CA TYR A 214 -20.87 2.60 -7.79
C TYR A 214 -20.96 3.33 -9.14
N SER A 215 -22.03 4.10 -9.40
CA SER A 215 -22.18 4.83 -10.69
C SER A 215 -20.99 5.74 -11.00
N GLY A 216 -20.44 6.45 -10.00
CA GLY A 216 -19.25 7.27 -10.18
C GLY A 216 -18.01 6.47 -10.58
N VAL A 217 -17.80 5.32 -9.94
CA VAL A 217 -16.69 4.40 -10.29
C VAL A 217 -16.88 3.85 -11.70
N LYS A 218 -18.10 3.42 -12.06
CA LYS A 218 -18.40 2.92 -13.41
C LYS A 218 -18.11 3.98 -14.47
N ASN A 219 -18.64 5.21 -14.30
CA ASN A 219 -18.41 6.30 -15.24
C ASN A 219 -16.91 6.62 -15.39
N LYS A 220 -16.17 6.58 -14.27
CA LYS A 220 -14.71 6.76 -14.28
C LYS A 220 -14.03 5.63 -15.04
N ALA A 221 -14.38 4.37 -14.78
CA ALA A 221 -13.80 3.22 -15.46
C ALA A 221 -14.08 3.24 -16.97
N GLU A 222 -15.30 3.59 -17.40
CA GLU A 222 -15.65 3.76 -18.81
C GLU A 222 -14.85 4.89 -19.48
N LEU A 223 -14.62 6.00 -18.77
CA LEU A 223 -13.78 7.09 -19.27
C LEU A 223 -12.32 6.63 -19.42
N MET A 224 -11.78 5.95 -18.40
CA MET A 224 -10.40 5.46 -18.44
C MET A 224 -10.21 4.36 -19.49
N LEU A 225 -11.21 3.52 -19.73
CA LEU A 225 -11.19 2.47 -20.75
C LEU A 225 -10.99 3.05 -22.16
N LYS A 226 -11.61 4.21 -22.43
CA LYS A 226 -11.46 4.95 -23.69
C LYS A 226 -10.09 5.61 -23.85
N LYS A 227 -9.40 5.88 -22.74
CA LYS A 227 -8.10 6.56 -22.72
C LYS A 227 -6.91 5.62 -22.72
N SER A 228 -7.05 4.46 -22.09
CA SER A 228 -5.99 3.47 -21.99
C SER A 228 -5.67 2.90 -23.36
N ASP A 229 -4.42 2.51 -23.60
CA ASP A 229 -4.01 1.78 -24.80
C ASP A 229 -3.52 0.36 -24.50
N HIS A 230 -3.13 0.08 -23.25
CA HIS A 230 -2.62 -1.21 -22.82
C HIS A 230 -3.73 -2.23 -22.52
N GLU A 231 -3.65 -3.37 -23.20
CA GLU A 231 -4.66 -4.43 -23.21
C GLU A 231 -5.05 -4.93 -21.82
N LYS A 232 -4.08 -5.14 -20.92
CA LYS A 232 -4.41 -5.64 -19.57
C LYS A 232 -5.17 -4.61 -18.73
N ILE A 233 -4.89 -3.33 -18.91
CA ILE A 233 -5.59 -2.26 -18.18
C ILE A 233 -7.02 -2.18 -18.70
N LYS A 234 -7.20 -2.20 -20.02
CA LYS A 234 -8.54 -2.27 -20.65
C LYS A 234 -9.34 -3.46 -20.12
N LEU A 235 -8.74 -4.64 -20.12
CA LEU A 235 -9.40 -5.86 -19.63
C LEU A 235 -9.83 -5.73 -18.16
N SER A 236 -8.96 -5.19 -17.30
CA SER A 236 -9.30 -4.94 -15.89
C SER A 236 -10.43 -3.93 -15.71
N LEU A 237 -10.45 -2.86 -16.51
CA LEU A 237 -11.53 -1.87 -16.49
C LEU A 237 -12.86 -2.46 -16.97
N VAL A 238 -12.85 -3.30 -18.01
CA VAL A 238 -14.04 -4.03 -18.49
C VAL A 238 -14.59 -4.94 -17.39
N LYS A 239 -13.75 -5.76 -16.77
CA LYS A 239 -14.15 -6.63 -15.65
C LYS A 239 -14.77 -5.83 -14.50
N LEU A 240 -14.19 -4.67 -14.16
CA LEU A 240 -14.74 -3.80 -13.13
C LEU A 240 -16.14 -3.28 -13.50
N ILE A 241 -16.34 -2.84 -14.74
CA ILE A 241 -17.63 -2.36 -15.23
C ILE A 241 -18.67 -3.49 -15.17
N GLU A 242 -18.32 -4.67 -15.66
CA GLU A 242 -19.19 -5.86 -15.64
C GLU A 242 -19.56 -6.27 -14.20
N LEU A 243 -18.58 -6.24 -13.28
CA LEU A 243 -18.81 -6.53 -11.87
C LEU A 243 -19.82 -5.54 -11.27
N ILE A 244 -19.67 -4.24 -11.53
CA ILE A 244 -20.62 -3.23 -11.05
C ILE A 244 -22.02 -3.45 -11.63
N ASP A 245 -22.13 -3.75 -12.92
CA ASP A 245 -23.41 -3.97 -13.58
C ASP A 245 -24.10 -5.25 -13.13
N SER A 246 -23.34 -6.30 -12.77
CA SER A 246 -23.90 -7.52 -12.20
C SER A 246 -24.64 -7.26 -10.88
N LYS A 247 -24.17 -6.33 -10.05
CA LYS A 247 -24.79 -5.99 -8.77
C LYS A 247 -26.05 -5.14 -8.88
N LYS A 248 -26.26 -4.47 -10.01
CA LYS A 248 -27.51 -3.73 -10.27
C LYS A 248 -28.67 -4.63 -10.64
N LYS A 249 -28.42 -5.87 -11.06
CA LYS A 249 -29.47 -6.81 -11.48
C LYS A 249 -30.14 -7.52 -10.29
N ASP A 250 -29.57 -7.38 -9.09
CA ASP A 250 -30.05 -8.03 -7.85
C ASP A 250 -30.95 -7.11 -6.99
N VAL A 251 -31.41 -5.96 -7.51
CA VAL A 251 -32.32 -4.99 -6.83
C VAL A 251 -33.61 -4.79 -7.61
#